data_AF-A0A497QGZ1-F1
#
_entry.id   AF-A0A497QGZ1-F1
#
_cell.length_a   1.000
_cell.length_b   1.000
_cell.length_c   1.000
_cell.angle_alpha   90.00
_cell.angle_beta   90.00
_cell.angle_gamma   90.00
#
_symmetry.space_group_name_H-M   'P 1'
#
loop_
_entity.id
_entity.type
_entity.pdbx_description
1 polymer ?
#
loop_
_entity_poly.entity_id
_entity_poly.type
_entity_poly.pdbx_seq_one_letter_code
_entity_poly.pdbx_strand_id
1 'polypeptide(L)'
;EQELSDQDESVTFEREPLLIGFIGSGLGWTVIEELALRVKIDFPRLRLKLTYPIPLEPILSFLEKFEPDVLIIIEDLEPFLERQIREILYEIPAFIPIVGKKNLPRVGVLTPDIVHSILAKPLVIQEEMFFLQEFQDTLRSVSSTLTNLASQIPIREPTFCPGCSHRNVFYALRKAVDLYKKKTGREAIVGGDIGCYTMGMSKPYELMDWLICMGAGVGIANGVSQVVDPQSQHVIALVGDSTFFHSGLQSLINLVKHGADVLVVILDNYYCAMTGHQLSPSTPIQLQANSNIETNNPISILDLLHSLRDFEIQNFDGYSIKAMKNQFLDLFNLKGIKVALVQAECALQKKRRKDSLSKLLPNPNSTFLKITEDCTKCNECIYVLGCTAIVEQEGKYVIDNSRCLGELCLSCLEVCAFSAIQIIKNSTEDNSEVITHDKNL
;
A
#
# COMPACT_ATOMS: atom_id res chain seq x y z
N GLU A 1 -55.27 -13.64 60.54
CA GLU A 1 -55.99 -12.64 59.72
C GLU A 1 -55.33 -11.30 59.89
N GLN A 2 -54.44 -10.96 58.97
CA GLN A 2 -54.15 -9.59 58.54
C GLN A 2 -53.50 -9.74 57.17
N GLU A 3 -54.34 -9.59 56.15
CA GLU A 3 -53.97 -9.54 54.74
C GLU A 3 -53.05 -8.34 54.53
N LEU A 4 -51.83 -8.57 54.03
CA LEU A 4 -51.01 -7.55 53.39
C LEU A 4 -51.19 -7.75 51.89
N SER A 5 -51.91 -6.79 51.31
CA SER A 5 -52.21 -6.70 49.89
C SER A 5 -50.94 -6.53 49.07
N ASP A 6 -50.73 -7.43 48.10
CA ASP A 6 -49.82 -7.23 46.99
C ASP A 6 -50.31 -6.05 46.14
N GLN A 7 -49.68 -4.89 46.33
CA GLN A 7 -49.68 -3.83 45.32
C GLN A 7 -48.42 -4.00 44.48
N ASP A 8 -48.62 -4.64 43.34
CA ASP A 8 -47.66 -4.75 42.24
C ASP A 8 -47.49 -3.34 41.61
N GLU A 9 -46.75 -2.47 42.28
CA GLU A 9 -46.23 -1.25 41.66
C GLU A 9 -45.05 -1.66 40.79
N SER A 10 -45.29 -1.79 39.47
CA SER A 10 -44.23 -1.88 38.48
C SER A 10 -43.42 -0.58 38.50
N VAL A 11 -42.38 -0.52 39.33
CA VAL A 11 -41.40 0.57 39.35
C VAL A 11 -40.58 0.46 38.06
N THR A 12 -40.99 1.16 37.02
CA THR A 12 -40.12 1.49 35.89
C THR A 12 -39.06 2.47 36.40
N PHE A 13 -37.88 1.95 36.71
CA PHE A 13 -36.69 2.78 36.89
C PHE A 13 -36.32 3.40 35.54
N GLU A 14 -36.74 4.65 35.29
CA GLU A 14 -36.12 5.47 34.27
C GLU A 14 -34.67 5.72 34.72
N ARG A 15 -33.72 4.92 34.21
CA ARG A 15 -32.29 5.20 34.39
C ARG A 15 -31.98 6.49 33.61
N GLU A 16 -31.29 7.43 34.26
CA GLU A 16 -30.72 8.58 33.55
C GLU A 16 -29.84 8.10 32.38
N PRO A 17 -29.84 8.82 31.24
CA PRO A 17 -29.03 8.45 30.10
C PRO A 17 -27.55 8.45 30.48
N LEU A 18 -26.87 7.33 30.23
CA LEU A 18 -25.45 7.19 30.52
C LEU A 18 -24.63 8.21 29.74
N LEU A 19 -23.72 8.89 30.42
CA LEU A 19 -22.75 9.78 29.80
C LEU A 19 -21.57 8.99 29.23
N ILE A 20 -21.40 9.06 27.91
CA ILE A 20 -20.39 8.27 27.20
C ILE A 20 -19.19 9.14 26.84
N GLY A 21 -18.01 8.75 27.32
CA GLY A 21 -16.74 9.35 26.94
C GLY A 21 -16.05 8.53 25.84
N PHE A 22 -15.60 9.18 24.77
CA PHE A 22 -14.83 8.52 23.71
C PHE A 22 -13.35 8.87 23.80
N ILE A 23 -12.47 7.88 23.65
CA ILE A 23 -11.02 8.13 23.54
C ILE A 23 -10.50 7.43 22.29
N GLY A 24 -9.71 8.14 21.49
CA GLY A 24 -9.09 7.58 20.30
C GLY A 24 -7.84 8.31 19.85
N SER A 25 -7.12 7.67 18.95
CA SER A 25 -5.93 8.21 18.29
C SER A 25 -5.98 7.89 16.79
N GLY A 26 -5.22 8.63 15.97
CA GLY A 26 -5.10 8.39 14.54
C GLY A 26 -6.46 8.20 13.83
N LEU A 27 -6.63 7.04 13.19
CA LEU A 27 -7.87 6.65 12.52
C LEU A 27 -9.07 6.56 13.47
N GLY A 28 -8.87 6.03 14.68
CA GLY A 28 -9.94 5.90 15.67
C GLY A 28 -10.54 7.24 16.06
N TRP A 29 -9.72 8.29 16.19
CA TRP A 29 -10.21 9.66 16.38
C TRP A 29 -11.08 10.14 15.21
N THR A 30 -10.65 9.92 13.96
CA THR A 30 -11.43 10.30 12.78
C THR A 30 -12.78 9.60 12.75
N VAL A 31 -12.81 8.31 13.15
CA VAL A 31 -14.05 7.54 13.26
C VAL A 31 -14.99 8.16 14.31
N ILE A 32 -14.47 8.54 15.48
CA ILE A 32 -15.24 9.20 16.54
C ILE A 32 -15.84 10.53 16.04
N GLU A 33 -15.05 11.37 15.38
CA GLU A 33 -15.53 12.65 14.82
C GLU A 33 -16.64 12.44 13.79
N GLU A 34 -16.48 11.47 12.89
CA GLU A 34 -17.49 11.17 11.88
C GLU A 34 -18.77 10.60 12.51
N LEU A 35 -18.65 9.78 13.55
CA LEU A 35 -19.80 9.29 14.31
C LEU A 35 -20.59 10.44 14.92
N ALA A 36 -19.93 11.40 15.59
CA ALA A 36 -20.59 12.57 16.19
C ALA A 36 -21.41 13.35 15.15
N LEU A 37 -20.86 13.54 13.95
CA LEU A 37 -21.54 14.20 12.84
C LEU A 37 -22.73 13.39 12.32
N ARG A 38 -22.60 12.05 12.23
CA ARG A 38 -23.65 11.15 11.73
C ARG A 38 -24.84 11.07 12.67
N VAL A 39 -24.60 10.91 13.98
CA VAL A 39 -25.67 10.83 14.98
C VAL A 39 -26.19 12.21 15.40
N LYS A 40 -25.50 13.29 15.02
CA LYS A 40 -25.80 14.69 15.40
C LYS A 40 -25.86 14.88 16.91
N ILE A 41 -24.98 14.18 17.63
CA ILE A 41 -24.85 14.22 19.09
C ILE A 41 -23.43 14.64 19.41
N ASP A 42 -23.31 15.62 20.29
CA ASP A 42 -22.01 16.05 20.82
C ASP A 42 -21.74 15.29 22.12
N PHE A 43 -20.90 14.28 22.04
CA PHE A 43 -20.46 13.50 23.19
C PHE A 43 -19.03 13.90 23.62
N PRO A 44 -18.71 13.79 24.93
CA PRO A 44 -17.34 13.96 25.43
C PRO A 44 -16.36 13.06 24.68
N ARG A 45 -15.28 13.65 24.15
CA ARG A 45 -14.26 12.91 23.43
C ARG A 45 -12.86 13.48 23.56
N LEU A 46 -11.87 12.60 23.64
CA LEU A 46 -10.46 12.92 23.78
C LEU A 46 -9.64 12.34 22.62
N ARG A 47 -8.86 13.22 21.97
CA ARG A 47 -7.85 12.83 20.99
C ARG A 47 -6.49 12.65 21.65
N LEU A 48 -5.98 11.43 21.63
CA LEU A 48 -4.59 11.15 22.00
C LEU A 48 -3.67 11.36 20.79
N LYS A 49 -2.89 12.45 20.80
CA LYS A 49 -1.91 12.76 19.74
C LYS A 49 -0.66 11.90 19.83
N LEU A 50 -0.30 11.47 21.04
CA LEU A 50 0.79 10.56 21.33
C LEU A 50 0.18 9.32 22.00
N THR A 51 0.56 8.13 21.52
CA THR A 51 0.07 6.85 22.07
C THR A 51 1.13 6.14 22.91
N TYR A 52 2.41 6.52 22.78
CA TYR A 52 3.50 6.00 23.59
C TYR A 52 4.63 7.04 23.76
N PRO A 53 5.03 7.37 25.01
CA PRO A 53 4.36 7.01 26.26
C PRO A 53 2.93 7.58 26.31
N ILE A 54 2.02 6.91 27.02
CA ILE A 54 0.63 7.36 27.15
C ILE A 54 0.56 8.66 27.97
N PRO A 55 -0.10 9.72 27.47
CA PRO A 55 -0.13 10.99 28.17
C PRO A 55 -1.19 10.94 29.30
N LEU A 56 -0.74 10.85 30.54
CA LEU A 56 -1.59 10.75 31.74
C LEU A 56 -2.45 12.00 31.97
N GLU A 57 -1.81 13.18 32.01
CA GLU A 57 -2.48 14.45 32.35
C GLU A 57 -3.72 14.75 31.48
N PRO A 58 -3.68 14.62 30.14
CA PRO A 58 -4.87 14.80 29.31
C PRO A 58 -6.00 13.80 29.60
N ILE A 59 -5.66 12.56 29.97
CA ILE A 59 -6.67 11.54 30.30
C ILE A 59 -7.31 11.91 31.64
N LEU A 60 -6.51 12.18 32.67
CA LEU A 60 -7.03 12.57 33.99
C LEU A 60 -7.89 13.84 33.91
N SER A 61 -7.42 14.86 33.19
CA SER A 61 -8.18 16.10 32.95
C SER A 61 -9.49 15.85 32.21
N PHE A 62 -9.53 14.88 31.30
CA PHE A 62 -10.75 14.50 30.59
C PHE A 62 -11.74 13.80 31.52
N LEU A 63 -11.27 12.87 32.36
CA LEU A 63 -12.10 12.15 33.31
C LEU A 63 -12.67 13.08 34.39
N GLU A 64 -11.85 13.98 34.94
CA GLU A 64 -12.29 14.97 35.94
C GLU A 64 -13.28 15.98 35.37
N LYS A 65 -13.10 16.40 34.11
CA LYS A 65 -13.97 17.40 33.50
C LYS A 65 -15.36 16.86 33.12
N PHE A 66 -15.41 15.64 32.61
CA PHE A 66 -16.63 15.09 32.00
C PHE A 66 -17.27 13.98 32.80
N GLU A 67 -16.56 13.35 33.74
CA GLU A 67 -17.08 12.30 34.62
C GLU A 67 -17.92 11.23 33.88
N PRO A 68 -17.41 10.62 32.79
CA PRO A 68 -18.20 9.71 31.98
C PRO A 68 -18.54 8.42 32.74
N ASP A 69 -19.79 7.95 32.61
CA ASP A 69 -20.23 6.66 33.15
C ASP A 69 -19.59 5.47 32.41
N VAL A 70 -19.28 5.64 31.12
CA VAL A 70 -18.66 4.60 30.28
C VAL A 70 -17.62 5.24 29.35
N LEU A 71 -16.46 4.60 29.24
CA LEU A 71 -15.46 4.94 28.23
C LEU A 71 -15.52 4.00 27.04
N ILE A 72 -15.58 4.56 25.83
CA ILE A 72 -15.47 3.81 24.59
C ILE A 72 -14.13 4.14 23.94
N ILE A 73 -13.27 3.13 23.86
CA ILE A 73 -11.94 3.25 23.25
C ILE A 73 -12.03 2.81 21.80
N ILE A 74 -11.88 3.77 20.89
CA ILE A 74 -11.83 3.51 19.45
C ILE A 74 -10.36 3.49 19.03
N GLU A 75 -9.84 2.29 18.82
CA GLU A 75 -8.47 2.06 18.37
C GLU A 75 -8.38 0.99 17.28
N ASP A 76 -7.28 0.99 16.53
CA ASP A 76 -7.07 0.08 15.41
C ASP A 76 -6.39 -1.23 15.86
N LEU A 77 -6.78 -2.36 15.25
CA LEU A 77 -6.26 -3.70 15.54
C LEU A 77 -6.35 -4.15 17.02
N GLU A 78 -5.26 -4.10 17.76
CA GLU A 78 -5.12 -4.64 19.13
C GLU A 78 -5.52 -3.62 20.21
N PRO A 79 -5.96 -4.06 21.41
CA PRO A 79 -6.37 -3.16 22.50
C PRO A 79 -5.15 -2.55 23.22
N PHE A 80 -4.36 -1.73 22.52
CA PHE A 80 -3.14 -1.12 23.06
C PHE A 80 -3.45 0.07 23.97
N LEU A 81 -4.32 0.98 23.51
CA LEU A 81 -4.79 2.12 24.30
C LEU A 81 -5.76 1.66 25.40
N GLU A 82 -6.66 0.73 25.08
CA GLU A 82 -7.62 0.18 26.03
C GLU A 82 -6.91 -0.42 27.25
N ARG A 83 -5.84 -1.20 27.05
CA ARG A 83 -5.07 -1.79 28.16
C ARG A 83 -4.39 -0.73 29.03
N GLN A 84 -3.70 0.23 28.42
CA GLN A 84 -3.01 1.28 29.16
C GLN A 84 -3.98 2.20 29.91
N ILE A 85 -5.13 2.53 29.31
CA ILE A 85 -6.16 3.34 29.99
C ILE A 85 -6.78 2.56 31.14
N ARG A 86 -7.01 1.25 30.97
CA ARG A 86 -7.48 0.37 32.05
C ARG A 86 -6.51 0.34 33.23
N GLU A 87 -5.21 0.33 32.96
CA GLU A 87 -4.17 0.44 34.00
C GLU A 87 -4.26 1.78 34.75
N ILE A 88 -4.41 2.90 34.04
CA ILE A 88 -4.59 4.23 34.65
C ILE A 88 -5.85 4.27 35.53
N LEU A 89 -6.97 3.73 35.04
CA LEU A 89 -8.22 3.70 35.78
C LEU A 89 -8.13 2.85 37.05
N TYR A 90 -7.24 1.85 37.09
CA TYR A 90 -7.02 1.04 38.28
C TYR A 90 -6.33 1.83 39.41
N GLU A 91 -5.59 2.89 39.08
CA GLU A 91 -4.88 3.72 40.05
C GLU A 91 -5.71 4.87 40.63
N ILE A 92 -6.91 5.11 40.09
CA ILE A 92 -7.81 6.19 40.56
C ILE A 92 -8.99 5.62 41.35
N PRO A 93 -9.55 6.38 42.32
CA PRO A 93 -10.68 5.95 43.14
C PRO A 93 -12.04 6.08 42.40
N ALA A 94 -12.06 5.83 41.09
CA ALA A 94 -13.26 5.89 40.25
C ALA A 94 -13.36 4.63 39.41
N PHE A 95 -14.54 4.00 39.43
CA PHE A 95 -14.81 2.82 38.61
C PHE A 95 -15.52 3.24 37.33
N ILE A 96 -14.79 3.27 36.21
CA ILE A 96 -15.35 3.60 34.89
C ILE A 96 -15.20 2.40 33.96
N PRO A 97 -16.30 1.72 33.58
CA PRO A 97 -16.29 0.65 32.60
C PRO A 97 -15.70 1.10 31.25
N ILE A 98 -14.90 0.21 30.64
CA ILE A 98 -14.35 0.41 29.29
C ILE A 98 -14.99 -0.56 28.30
N VAL A 99 -15.53 0.00 27.21
CA VAL A 99 -15.88 -0.70 25.97
C VAL A 99 -14.76 -0.51 24.95
N GLY A 100 -14.28 -1.62 24.38
CA GLY A 100 -13.22 -1.60 23.38
C GLY A 100 -13.24 -2.86 22.52
N LYS A 101 -12.11 -3.55 22.40
CA LYS A 101 -11.92 -4.67 21.45
C LYS A 101 -12.65 -5.96 21.80
N LYS A 102 -13.30 -6.04 22.96
CA LYS A 102 -14.26 -7.12 23.24
C LYS A 102 -15.53 -6.99 22.38
N ASN A 103 -15.95 -5.76 22.08
CA ASN A 103 -17.14 -5.45 21.29
C ASN A 103 -16.78 -4.99 19.87
N LEU A 104 -15.62 -4.34 19.72
CA LEU A 104 -15.11 -3.84 18.45
C LEU A 104 -14.19 -4.85 17.77
N PRO A 105 -14.18 -4.95 16.43
CA PRO A 105 -13.35 -5.93 15.74
C PRO A 105 -11.86 -5.64 15.91
N ARG A 106 -11.09 -6.73 16.00
CA ARG A 106 -9.62 -6.74 16.00
C ARG A 106 -9.01 -6.90 14.61
N VAL A 107 -9.82 -7.29 13.63
CA VAL A 107 -9.39 -7.58 12.25
C VAL A 107 -10.25 -6.78 11.29
N GLY A 108 -9.64 -6.34 10.19
CA GLY A 108 -10.27 -5.47 9.20
C GLY A 108 -10.16 -4.00 9.58
N VAL A 109 -10.65 -3.14 8.68
CA VAL A 109 -10.62 -1.69 8.87
C VAL A 109 -11.77 -1.28 9.77
N LEU A 110 -11.47 -0.55 10.85
CA LEU A 110 -12.48 0.01 11.71
C LEU A 110 -13.11 1.25 11.04
N THR A 111 -14.30 1.08 10.45
CA THR A 111 -15.04 2.18 9.80
C THR A 111 -16.10 2.76 10.73
N PRO A 112 -16.54 4.01 10.49
CA PRO A 112 -17.66 4.60 11.22
C PRO A 112 -18.94 3.76 11.11
N ASP A 113 -19.20 3.14 9.96
CA ASP A 113 -20.35 2.25 9.76
C ASP A 113 -20.29 1.03 10.68
N ILE A 114 -19.12 0.39 10.79
CA ILE A 114 -18.91 -0.75 11.68
C ILE A 114 -19.12 -0.32 13.13
N VAL A 115 -18.47 0.76 13.57
CA VAL A 115 -18.58 1.24 14.95
C VAL A 115 -20.02 1.63 15.27
N HIS A 116 -20.70 2.38 14.40
CA HIS A 116 -22.10 2.75 14.58
C HIS A 116 -22.98 1.50 14.71
N SER A 117 -22.82 0.51 13.83
CA SER A 117 -23.60 -0.73 13.87
C SER A 117 -23.40 -1.54 15.16
N ILE A 118 -22.23 -1.43 15.79
CA ILE A 118 -21.91 -2.10 17.05
C ILE A 118 -22.49 -1.31 18.22
N LEU A 119 -22.30 0.01 18.25
CA LEU A 119 -22.80 0.89 19.32
C LEU A 119 -24.33 0.97 19.37
N ALA A 120 -25.01 0.75 18.25
CA ALA A 120 -26.45 0.66 18.19
C ALA A 120 -27.02 -0.70 18.68
N LYS A 121 -26.17 -1.72 18.84
CA LYS A 121 -26.56 -2.99 19.47
C LYS A 121 -26.31 -2.90 20.97
N PRO A 122 -27.00 -3.70 21.79
CA PRO A 122 -26.66 -3.78 23.20
C PRO A 122 -25.19 -4.19 23.38
N LEU A 123 -24.50 -3.43 24.21
CA LEU A 123 -23.10 -3.64 24.55
C LEU A 123 -23.03 -4.47 25.83
N VAL A 124 -22.23 -5.53 25.81
CA VAL A 124 -21.93 -6.31 27.00
C VAL A 124 -20.84 -5.60 27.79
N ILE A 125 -21.19 -5.03 28.94
CA ILE A 125 -20.27 -4.40 29.87
C ILE A 125 -20.37 -5.18 31.18
N GLN A 126 -19.28 -5.82 31.60
CA GLN A 126 -19.25 -6.62 32.84
C GLN A 126 -20.40 -7.63 32.99
N GLU A 127 -20.76 -8.33 31.90
CA GLU A 127 -21.85 -9.33 31.85
C GLU A 127 -23.27 -8.75 31.91
N GLU A 128 -23.42 -7.43 32.04
CA GLU A 128 -24.68 -6.72 31.87
C GLU A 128 -24.83 -6.17 30.44
N MET A 129 -26.08 -6.05 30.00
CA MET A 129 -26.45 -5.55 28.67
C MET A 129 -26.87 -4.08 28.77
N PHE A 130 -26.16 -3.20 28.06
CA PHE A 130 -26.44 -1.78 28.01
C PHE A 130 -26.86 -1.34 26.61
N PHE A 131 -27.87 -0.47 26.52
CA PHE A 131 -28.38 0.04 25.26
C PHE A 131 -28.02 1.52 25.11
N LEU A 132 -27.36 1.88 24.02
CA LEU A 132 -27.08 3.27 23.67
C LEU A 132 -28.17 3.78 22.73
N GLN A 133 -29.25 4.30 23.32
CA GLN A 133 -30.50 4.63 22.62
C GLN A 133 -30.27 5.62 21.46
N GLU A 134 -29.39 6.59 21.69
CA GLU A 134 -28.88 7.58 20.74
C GLU A 134 -28.37 6.96 19.41
N PHE A 135 -27.70 5.81 19.47
CA PHE A 135 -27.13 5.15 18.29
C PHE A 135 -28.16 4.28 17.57
N GLN A 136 -29.19 3.79 18.28
CA GLN A 136 -30.27 2.96 17.72
C GLN A 136 -31.16 3.72 16.75
N ASP A 137 -31.57 4.93 17.11
CA ASP A 137 -32.52 5.72 16.33
C ASP A 137 -31.95 6.12 14.96
N THR A 138 -30.62 6.34 14.90
CA THR A 138 -29.94 6.76 13.67
C THR A 138 -29.81 5.62 12.64
N LEU A 139 -29.66 4.36 13.07
CA LEU A 139 -29.46 3.22 12.16
C LEU A 139 -30.65 3.00 11.20
N ARG A 140 -31.87 3.31 11.62
CA ARG A 140 -33.09 3.04 10.84
C ARG A 140 -33.19 3.88 9.56
N SER A 141 -32.46 5.00 9.46
CA SER A 141 -32.57 5.94 8.34
C SER A 141 -31.49 5.79 7.25
N VAL A 142 -30.41 5.07 7.51
CA VAL A 142 -29.16 5.16 6.72
C VAL A 142 -28.93 3.94 5.79
N SER A 143 -29.58 2.80 6.04
CA SER A 143 -29.13 1.51 5.48
C SER A 143 -29.43 1.26 3.99
N SER A 144 -30.55 1.72 3.42
CA SER A 144 -30.93 1.33 2.06
C SER A 144 -30.27 2.16 0.95
N THR A 145 -29.95 3.42 1.22
CA THR A 145 -29.37 4.34 0.25
C THR A 145 -27.87 4.06 0.03
N LEU A 146 -27.14 3.76 1.11
CA LEU A 146 -25.70 3.47 1.04
C LEU A 146 -25.38 2.19 0.27
N THR A 147 -26.18 1.14 0.43
CA THR A 147 -25.96 -0.14 -0.29
C THR A 147 -26.09 0.04 -1.80
N ASN A 148 -27.06 0.85 -2.24
CA ASN A 148 -27.25 1.14 -3.66
C ASN A 148 -26.10 1.99 -4.24
N LEU A 149 -25.64 3.03 -3.52
CA LEU A 149 -24.52 3.86 -3.96
C LEU A 149 -23.20 3.08 -4.01
N ALA A 150 -22.93 2.23 -3.02
CA ALA A 150 -21.69 1.44 -2.98
C ALA A 150 -21.52 0.57 -4.23
N SER A 151 -22.62 0.06 -4.79
CA SER A 151 -22.60 -0.77 -6.02
C SER A 151 -22.26 0.01 -7.30
N GLN A 152 -22.41 1.35 -7.29
CA GLN A 152 -22.18 2.22 -8.45
C GLN A 152 -20.79 2.86 -8.45
N ILE A 153 -20.04 2.77 -7.36
CA ILE A 153 -18.72 3.40 -7.24
C ILE A 153 -17.69 2.47 -7.90
N PRO A 154 -16.94 2.94 -8.93
CA PRO A 154 -15.92 2.13 -9.55
C PRO A 154 -14.79 1.82 -8.56
N ILE A 155 -14.33 0.57 -8.57
CA ILE A 155 -13.19 0.14 -7.75
C ILE A 155 -11.94 0.89 -8.22
N ARG A 156 -11.27 1.55 -7.28
CA ARG A 156 -9.98 2.18 -7.52
C ARG A 156 -8.87 1.18 -7.24
N GLU A 157 -8.46 0.47 -8.27
CA GLU A 157 -7.37 -0.49 -8.18
C GLU A 157 -6.08 0.22 -7.71
N PRO A 158 -5.34 -0.36 -6.75
CA PRO A 158 -4.01 0.09 -6.39
C PRO A 158 -3.10 0.08 -7.63
N THR A 159 -2.32 1.14 -7.83
CA THR A 159 -1.49 1.26 -9.03
C THR A 159 -0.20 2.02 -8.75
N PHE A 160 0.75 1.91 -9.68
CA PHE A 160 2.06 2.55 -9.59
C PHE A 160 1.99 4.05 -9.88
N CYS A 161 2.89 4.80 -9.26
CA CYS A 161 3.11 6.22 -9.55
C CYS A 161 3.41 6.44 -11.05
N PRO A 162 3.10 7.61 -11.64
CA PRO A 162 3.56 7.97 -12.98
C PRO A 162 5.09 7.77 -13.11
N GLY A 163 5.50 7.08 -14.18
CA GLY A 163 6.90 6.77 -14.50
C GLY A 163 7.67 5.87 -13.50
N CYS A 164 6.98 5.19 -12.59
CA CYS A 164 7.58 4.14 -11.76
C CYS A 164 8.12 2.99 -12.62
N SER A 165 9.37 2.57 -12.36
CA SER A 165 10.02 1.44 -13.05
C SER A 165 9.37 0.09 -12.74
N HIS A 166 8.76 -0.10 -11.57
CA HIS A 166 8.08 -1.36 -11.26
C HIS A 166 6.94 -1.67 -12.24
N ARG A 167 6.23 -0.65 -12.76
CA ARG A 167 5.24 -0.82 -13.84
C ARG A 167 5.88 -1.48 -15.07
N ASN A 168 7.07 -1.06 -15.44
CA ASN A 168 7.81 -1.60 -16.59
C ASN A 168 8.24 -3.05 -16.32
N VAL A 169 8.68 -3.34 -15.09
CA VAL A 169 9.03 -4.71 -14.68
C VAL A 169 7.83 -5.64 -14.77
N PHE A 170 6.68 -5.28 -14.19
CA PHE A 170 5.49 -6.12 -14.24
C PHE A 170 4.97 -6.30 -15.67
N TYR A 171 5.00 -5.24 -16.49
CA TYR A 171 4.65 -5.37 -17.89
C TYR A 171 5.58 -6.34 -18.63
N ALA A 172 6.91 -6.18 -18.49
CA ALA A 172 7.90 -7.04 -19.14
C ALA A 172 7.81 -8.50 -18.64
N LEU A 173 7.70 -8.68 -17.32
CA LEU A 173 7.62 -9.98 -16.67
C LEU A 173 6.33 -10.71 -17.06
N ARG A 174 5.17 -10.04 -17.06
CA ARG A 174 3.90 -10.63 -17.51
C ARG A 174 3.99 -11.13 -18.95
N LYS A 175 4.50 -10.31 -19.86
CA LYS A 175 4.69 -10.69 -21.27
C LYS A 175 5.68 -11.86 -21.41
N ALA A 176 6.74 -11.88 -20.62
CA ALA A 176 7.73 -12.96 -20.61
C ALA A 176 7.12 -14.27 -20.10
N VAL A 177 6.37 -14.23 -18.99
CA VAL A 177 5.65 -15.38 -18.41
C VAL A 177 4.64 -15.94 -19.40
N ASP A 178 3.79 -15.09 -19.99
CA ASP A 178 2.77 -15.52 -20.95
C ASP A 178 3.42 -16.18 -22.18
N LEU A 179 4.51 -15.60 -22.69
CA LEU A 179 5.24 -16.15 -23.83
C LEU A 179 5.94 -17.47 -23.48
N TYR A 180 6.53 -17.57 -22.29
CA TYR A 180 7.20 -18.78 -21.84
C TYR A 180 6.21 -19.92 -21.64
N LYS A 181 5.08 -19.67 -20.97
CA LYS A 181 3.98 -20.64 -20.83
C LYS A 181 3.49 -21.13 -22.18
N LYS A 182 3.30 -20.23 -23.16
CA LYS A 182 2.89 -20.61 -24.52
C LYS A 182 3.91 -21.50 -25.23
N LYS A 183 5.20 -21.32 -24.98
CA LYS A 183 6.28 -22.09 -25.63
C LYS A 183 6.54 -23.43 -24.97
N THR A 184 6.48 -23.51 -23.64
CA THR A 184 6.95 -24.68 -22.87
C THR A 184 5.85 -25.41 -22.14
N GLY A 185 4.67 -24.80 -21.99
CA GLY A 185 3.60 -25.29 -21.12
C GLY A 185 3.85 -25.04 -19.62
N ARG A 186 5.01 -24.49 -19.23
CA ARG A 186 5.35 -24.25 -17.82
C ARG A 186 4.62 -23.03 -17.27
N GLU A 187 3.91 -23.21 -16.17
CA GLU A 187 3.22 -22.14 -15.45
C GLU A 187 4.16 -21.45 -14.46
N ALA A 188 4.08 -20.12 -14.40
CA ALA A 188 4.77 -19.35 -13.38
C ALA A 188 3.94 -19.36 -12.10
N ILE A 189 4.58 -19.65 -10.98
CA ILE A 189 4.08 -19.30 -9.66
C ILE A 189 4.89 -18.11 -9.18
N VAL A 190 4.26 -16.95 -9.08
CA VAL A 190 4.92 -15.70 -8.76
C VAL A 190 4.41 -15.21 -7.41
N GLY A 191 5.30 -14.78 -6.53
CA GLY A 191 4.85 -14.04 -5.36
C GLY A 191 5.96 -13.24 -4.76
N GLY A 192 5.65 -12.55 -3.67
CA GLY A 192 6.58 -11.60 -3.09
C GLY A 192 6.16 -11.18 -1.69
N ASP A 193 6.75 -10.10 -1.23
CA ASP A 193 6.39 -9.47 0.04
C ASP A 193 5.86 -8.05 -0.12
N ILE A 194 5.70 -7.37 1.02
CA ILE A 194 5.09 -6.05 1.12
C ILE A 194 6.09 -4.98 0.65
N GLY A 195 5.78 -4.35 -0.48
CA GLY A 195 6.55 -3.24 -1.05
C GLY A 195 5.76 -2.53 -2.15
N CYS A 196 6.33 -1.50 -2.80
CA CYS A 196 5.62 -0.82 -3.90
C CYS A 196 5.19 -1.78 -5.01
N TYR A 197 5.93 -2.87 -5.21
CA TYR A 197 5.66 -3.90 -6.22
C TYR A 197 4.44 -4.78 -5.90
N THR A 198 3.90 -4.71 -4.67
CA THR A 198 2.60 -5.32 -4.30
C THR A 198 1.45 -4.88 -5.23
N MET A 199 1.54 -3.69 -5.84
CA MET A 199 0.52 -3.23 -6.81
C MET A 199 0.41 -4.13 -8.04
N GLY A 200 1.41 -4.99 -8.30
CA GLY A 200 1.38 -5.98 -9.38
C GLY A 200 0.43 -7.16 -9.15
N MET A 201 -0.16 -7.27 -7.95
CA MET A 201 -1.25 -8.21 -7.67
C MET A 201 -2.59 -7.75 -8.28
N SER A 202 -2.77 -6.45 -8.51
CA SER A 202 -3.99 -5.87 -9.06
C SER A 202 -3.92 -5.71 -10.58
N LYS A 203 -5.04 -5.34 -11.19
CA LYS A 203 -5.10 -5.03 -12.62
C LYS A 203 -4.16 -3.87 -12.98
N PRO A 204 -3.50 -3.91 -14.15
CA PRO A 204 -3.70 -4.89 -15.24
C PRO A 204 -2.80 -6.13 -15.17
N TYR A 205 -1.95 -6.27 -14.14
CA TYR A 205 -0.91 -7.28 -14.15
C TYR A 205 -1.38 -8.62 -13.59
N GLU A 206 -2.14 -8.60 -12.49
CA GLU A 206 -2.71 -9.79 -11.83
C GLU A 206 -1.70 -10.96 -11.82
N LEU A 207 -0.46 -10.67 -11.44
CA LEU A 207 0.68 -11.57 -11.66
C LEU A 207 1.04 -12.38 -10.41
N MET A 208 0.72 -11.88 -9.21
CA MET A 208 1.17 -12.48 -7.95
C MET A 208 0.14 -13.46 -7.37
N ASP A 209 0.56 -14.69 -7.10
CA ASP A 209 -0.18 -15.77 -6.46
C ASP A 209 -0.10 -15.70 -4.92
N TRP A 210 0.98 -15.15 -4.35
CA TRP A 210 1.10 -14.92 -2.91
C TRP A 210 1.69 -13.56 -2.53
N LEU A 211 1.18 -13.03 -1.42
CA LEU A 211 1.61 -11.80 -0.77
C LEU A 211 1.16 -11.86 0.71
N ILE A 212 2.09 -12.00 1.65
CA ILE A 212 1.75 -12.24 3.06
C ILE A 212 2.18 -11.09 3.97
N CYS A 213 3.48 -10.94 4.21
CA CYS A 213 4.04 -9.91 5.07
C CYS A 213 5.40 -9.47 4.55
N MET A 214 5.91 -8.35 5.06
CA MET A 214 7.24 -7.84 4.70
C MET A 214 8.30 -8.93 4.90
N GLY A 215 9.10 -9.17 3.86
CA GLY A 215 10.19 -10.14 3.92
C GLY A 215 9.82 -11.61 3.69
N ALA A 216 8.55 -11.92 3.44
CA ALA A 216 8.08 -13.30 3.18
C ALA A 216 8.34 -13.80 1.75
N GLY A 217 8.70 -12.93 0.81
CA GLY A 217 8.70 -13.24 -0.63
C GLY A 217 9.62 -14.41 -0.99
N VAL A 218 10.91 -14.26 -0.70
CA VAL A 218 11.93 -15.27 -0.99
C VAL A 218 11.80 -16.48 -0.05
N GLY A 219 11.40 -16.27 1.21
CA GLY A 219 11.22 -17.35 2.18
C GLY A 219 10.10 -18.33 1.79
N ILE A 220 8.93 -17.81 1.37
CA ILE A 220 7.83 -18.65 0.87
C ILE A 220 8.25 -19.37 -0.41
N ALA A 221 8.96 -18.68 -1.32
CA ALA A 221 9.47 -19.32 -2.53
C ALA A 221 10.36 -20.54 -2.26
N ASN A 222 11.11 -20.53 -1.15
CA ASN A 222 11.88 -21.70 -0.70
C ASN A 222 10.95 -22.89 -0.46
N GLY A 223 9.88 -22.72 0.33
CA GLY A 223 8.90 -23.77 0.58
C GLY A 223 8.16 -24.22 -0.68
N VAL A 224 7.70 -23.29 -1.51
CA VAL A 224 7.02 -23.58 -2.78
C VAL A 224 7.93 -24.39 -3.70
N SER A 225 9.21 -24.03 -3.80
CA SER A 225 10.17 -24.73 -4.67
C SER A 225 10.37 -26.22 -4.35
N GLN A 226 10.03 -26.65 -3.12
CA GLN A 226 10.16 -28.05 -2.70
C GLN A 226 8.99 -28.94 -3.14
N VAL A 227 7.86 -28.34 -3.53
CA VAL A 227 6.60 -29.08 -3.78
C VAL A 227 6.07 -28.94 -5.19
N VAL A 228 6.59 -27.99 -5.98
CA VAL A 228 6.22 -27.80 -7.39
C VAL A 228 6.85 -28.86 -8.29
N ASP A 229 6.18 -29.19 -9.39
CA ASP A 229 6.79 -30.00 -10.45
C ASP A 229 7.63 -29.10 -11.37
N PRO A 230 8.97 -29.22 -11.40
CA PRO A 230 9.82 -28.35 -12.21
C PRO A 230 9.61 -28.52 -13.73
N GLN A 231 8.96 -29.61 -14.18
CA GLN A 231 8.64 -29.81 -15.61
C GLN A 231 7.43 -29.00 -16.06
N SER A 232 6.49 -28.72 -15.17
CA SER A 232 5.25 -28.01 -15.47
C SER A 232 5.16 -26.63 -14.80
N GLN A 233 6.04 -26.32 -13.85
CA GLN A 233 6.02 -25.08 -13.09
C GLN A 233 7.43 -24.46 -12.95
N HIS A 234 7.48 -23.15 -12.73
CA HIS A 234 8.66 -22.45 -12.24
C HIS A 234 8.26 -21.41 -11.20
N VAL A 235 9.16 -21.10 -10.27
CA VAL A 235 8.89 -20.21 -9.13
C VAL A 235 9.62 -18.88 -9.31
N ILE A 236 8.91 -17.77 -9.12
CA ILE A 236 9.44 -16.41 -9.19
C ILE A 236 9.13 -15.70 -7.86
N ALA A 237 10.17 -15.19 -7.21
CA ALA A 237 10.07 -14.46 -5.94
C ALA A 237 10.45 -13.00 -6.14
N LEU A 238 9.52 -12.09 -5.91
CA LEU A 238 9.73 -10.64 -5.93
C LEU A 238 10.14 -10.15 -4.55
N VAL A 239 11.16 -9.30 -4.50
CA VAL A 239 11.63 -8.65 -3.27
C VAL A 239 12.13 -7.24 -3.59
N GLY A 240 11.83 -6.25 -2.76
CA GLY A 240 12.43 -4.91 -2.87
C GLY A 240 13.81 -4.86 -2.23
N ASP A 241 14.61 -3.83 -2.52
CA ASP A 241 15.89 -3.56 -1.86
C ASP A 241 15.80 -3.56 -0.32
N SER A 242 14.91 -2.75 0.25
CA SER A 242 14.75 -2.64 1.71
C SER A 242 14.36 -3.98 2.36
N THR A 243 13.46 -4.73 1.72
CA THR A 243 13.00 -6.05 2.18
C THR A 243 14.06 -7.14 1.96
N PHE A 244 14.92 -6.97 0.95
CA PHE A 244 16.07 -7.82 0.72
C PHE A 244 17.06 -7.71 1.88
N PHE A 245 17.37 -6.50 2.35
CA PHE A 245 18.22 -6.30 3.54
C PHE A 245 17.53 -6.71 4.85
N HIS A 246 16.21 -6.62 4.94
CA HIS A 246 15.46 -7.00 6.15
C HIS A 246 15.49 -8.52 6.42
N SER A 247 15.03 -9.32 5.46
CA SER A 247 15.00 -10.80 5.60
C SER A 247 15.19 -11.56 4.28
N GLY A 248 15.24 -10.87 3.15
CA GLY A 248 15.41 -11.50 1.84
C GLY A 248 16.80 -12.12 1.66
N LEU A 249 17.85 -11.52 2.23
CA LEU A 249 19.22 -12.03 2.17
C LEU A 249 19.35 -13.40 2.85
N GLN A 250 18.85 -13.53 4.08
CA GLN A 250 18.85 -14.79 4.83
C GLN A 250 18.05 -15.86 4.07
N SER A 251 16.93 -15.46 3.46
CA SER A 251 16.09 -16.35 2.65
C SER A 251 16.81 -16.82 1.37
N LEU A 252 17.57 -15.94 0.73
CA LEU A 252 18.38 -16.28 -0.45
C LEU A 252 19.50 -17.26 -0.07
N ILE A 253 20.18 -17.06 1.05
CA ILE A 253 21.18 -18.01 1.57
C ILE A 253 20.55 -19.40 1.78
N ASN A 254 19.32 -19.46 2.30
CA ASN A 254 18.59 -20.72 2.44
C ASN A 254 18.22 -21.34 1.09
N LEU A 255 17.94 -20.56 0.04
CA LEU A 255 17.72 -21.11 -1.30
C LEU A 255 18.98 -21.80 -1.80
N VAL A 256 20.14 -21.16 -1.65
CA VAL A 256 21.46 -21.72 -2.02
C VAL A 256 21.71 -23.03 -1.29
N LYS A 257 21.47 -23.04 0.02
CA LYS A 257 21.64 -24.25 0.84
C LYS A 257 20.80 -25.43 0.37
N HIS A 258 19.60 -25.18 -0.16
CA HIS A 258 18.68 -26.22 -0.64
C HIS A 258 18.80 -26.53 -2.13
N GLY A 259 19.63 -25.80 -2.89
CA GLY A 259 19.76 -25.99 -4.34
C GLY A 259 18.44 -25.78 -5.10
N ALA A 260 17.61 -24.83 -4.66
CA ALA A 260 16.28 -24.60 -5.19
C ALA A 260 16.30 -24.06 -6.65
N ASP A 261 15.25 -24.31 -7.43
CA ASP A 261 15.07 -23.70 -8.76
C ASP A 261 14.08 -22.52 -8.68
N VAL A 262 14.61 -21.33 -8.38
CA VAL A 262 13.82 -20.11 -8.15
C VAL A 262 14.46 -18.95 -8.92
N LEU A 263 13.64 -18.11 -9.55
CA LEU A 263 14.06 -16.78 -10.00
C LEU A 263 13.73 -15.76 -8.91
N VAL A 264 14.74 -15.14 -8.32
CA VAL A 264 14.58 -14.01 -7.39
C VAL A 264 14.70 -12.71 -8.17
N VAL A 265 13.67 -11.88 -8.16
CA VAL A 265 13.67 -10.55 -8.79
C VAL A 265 13.79 -9.51 -7.70
N ILE A 266 14.96 -8.89 -7.61
CA ILE A 266 15.27 -7.83 -6.65
C ILE A 266 14.98 -6.48 -7.30
N LEU A 267 14.05 -5.72 -6.74
CA LEU A 267 13.61 -4.42 -7.23
C LEU A 267 14.29 -3.32 -6.43
N ASP A 268 15.46 -2.88 -6.89
CA ASP A 268 16.28 -1.86 -6.25
C ASP A 268 15.94 -0.46 -6.76
N ASN A 269 15.07 0.22 -6.01
CA ASN A 269 14.71 1.60 -6.27
C ASN A 269 15.43 2.61 -5.36
N TYR A 270 16.37 2.12 -4.55
CA TYR A 270 17.18 2.87 -3.59
C TYR A 270 16.42 3.47 -2.40
N TYR A 271 15.17 3.08 -2.13
CA TYR A 271 14.37 3.63 -1.03
C TYR A 271 13.39 2.59 -0.48
N CYS A 272 13.06 2.69 0.81
CA CYS A 272 11.82 2.14 1.34
C CYS A 272 10.64 3.03 0.89
N ALA A 273 10.32 2.98 -0.41
CA ALA A 273 9.49 3.99 -1.07
C ALA A 273 8.04 4.00 -0.53
N MET A 274 7.43 2.84 -0.32
CA MET A 274 6.03 2.72 0.06
C MET A 274 5.72 3.29 1.45
N THR A 275 6.68 3.25 2.37
CA THR A 275 6.52 3.69 3.77
C THR A 275 6.88 5.16 3.97
N GLY A 276 7.13 5.92 2.89
CA GLY A 276 7.51 7.32 2.98
C GLY A 276 8.91 7.65 2.49
N HIS A 277 9.56 6.75 1.74
CA HIS A 277 10.87 6.96 1.11
C HIS A 277 12.03 7.13 2.10
N GLN A 278 12.02 6.32 3.17
CA GLN A 278 13.20 6.17 4.03
C GLN A 278 14.37 5.64 3.19
N LEU A 279 15.59 6.00 3.58
CA LEU A 279 16.78 5.46 2.93
C LEU A 279 16.84 3.94 3.15
N SER A 280 17.19 3.24 2.08
CA SER A 280 17.54 1.83 2.08
C SER A 280 19.05 1.69 2.31
N PRO A 281 19.55 0.55 2.82
CA PRO A 281 20.99 0.31 2.88
C PRO A 281 21.70 0.42 1.51
N SER A 282 20.99 0.21 0.40
CA SER A 282 21.52 0.41 -0.96
C SER A 282 21.52 1.87 -1.43
N THR A 283 20.94 2.83 -0.69
CA THR A 283 20.77 4.20 -1.21
C THR A 283 22.12 4.88 -1.47
N PRO A 284 22.47 5.21 -2.73
CA PRO A 284 23.72 5.88 -3.06
C PRO A 284 23.86 7.22 -2.36
N ILE A 285 25.07 7.61 -1.97
CA ILE A 285 25.37 8.87 -1.24
C ILE A 285 24.76 10.09 -1.94
N GLN A 286 24.82 10.13 -3.28
CA GLN A 286 24.29 11.23 -4.09
C GLN A 286 22.77 11.38 -3.98
N LEU A 287 22.08 10.33 -3.54
CA LEU A 287 20.63 10.26 -3.35
C LEU A 287 20.20 10.47 -1.88
N GLN A 288 21.15 10.61 -0.96
CA GLN A 288 20.91 10.81 0.49
C GLN A 288 20.78 12.28 0.90
N ALA A 289 20.70 13.20 -0.07
CA ALA A 289 20.63 14.64 0.17
C ALA A 289 19.51 14.98 1.18
N ASN A 290 19.86 15.68 2.26
CA ASN A 290 19.02 16.04 3.42
C ASN A 290 18.79 14.97 4.49
N SER A 291 19.54 13.86 4.48
CA SER A 291 19.56 12.95 5.64
C SER A 291 20.58 13.38 6.68
N ASN A 292 20.21 13.35 7.96
CA ASN A 292 21.14 13.56 9.09
C ASN A 292 21.93 12.29 9.42
N ILE A 293 22.09 11.38 8.46
CA ILE A 293 22.75 10.10 8.65
C ILE A 293 24.23 10.28 8.32
N GLU A 294 25.08 10.16 9.34
CA GLU A 294 26.54 10.37 9.24
C GLU A 294 27.26 9.24 8.47
N THR A 295 26.58 8.13 8.17
CA THR A 295 27.20 6.95 7.56
C THR A 295 27.16 6.99 6.03
N ASN A 296 28.32 7.24 5.43
CA ASN A 296 28.54 7.36 3.97
C ASN A 296 28.82 6.04 3.23
N ASN A 297 28.31 4.89 3.69
CA ASN A 297 28.67 3.59 3.11
C ASN A 297 27.44 2.82 2.59
N PRO A 298 26.94 3.15 1.38
CA PRO A 298 25.89 2.35 0.74
C PRO A 298 26.38 0.92 0.48
N ILE A 299 25.51 -0.06 0.70
CA ILE A 299 25.79 -1.47 0.46
C ILE A 299 25.30 -1.84 -0.95
N SER A 300 26.23 -2.18 -1.83
CA SER A 300 25.92 -2.70 -3.16
C SER A 300 25.28 -4.09 -3.06
N ILE A 301 24.03 -4.21 -3.49
CA ILE A 301 23.35 -5.51 -3.59
C ILE A 301 24.11 -6.41 -4.56
N LEU A 302 24.62 -5.87 -5.67
CA LEU A 302 25.38 -6.63 -6.66
C LEU A 302 26.64 -7.26 -6.05
N ASP A 303 27.44 -6.49 -5.31
CA ASP A 303 28.67 -7.00 -4.69
C ASP A 303 28.35 -8.07 -3.63
N LEU A 304 27.27 -7.86 -2.86
CA LEU A 304 26.80 -8.84 -1.89
C LEU A 304 26.37 -10.14 -2.58
N LEU A 305 25.65 -10.07 -3.69
CA LEU A 305 25.25 -11.25 -4.47
C LEU A 305 26.46 -12.01 -5.01
N HIS A 306 27.46 -11.31 -5.56
CA HIS A 306 28.72 -11.93 -6.03
C HIS A 306 29.48 -12.66 -4.91
N SER A 307 29.31 -12.26 -3.65
CA SER A 307 29.96 -12.90 -2.51
C SER A 307 29.36 -14.26 -2.12
N LEU A 308 28.08 -14.50 -2.42
CA LEU A 308 27.35 -15.70 -1.98
C LEU A 308 27.55 -16.94 -2.88
N ARG A 309 27.86 -16.75 -4.18
CA ARG A 309 28.08 -17.80 -5.20
C ARG A 309 26.88 -18.75 -5.41
N ASP A 310 26.99 -19.64 -6.40
CA ASP A 310 26.03 -20.71 -6.73
C ASP A 310 24.66 -20.28 -7.29
N PHE A 311 24.61 -19.11 -7.94
CA PHE A 311 23.45 -18.66 -8.71
C PHE A 311 23.84 -17.73 -9.86
N GLU A 312 23.00 -17.69 -10.90
CA GLU A 312 23.17 -16.75 -12.02
C GLU A 312 22.65 -15.37 -11.63
N ILE A 313 23.40 -14.31 -11.96
CA ILE A 313 23.01 -12.92 -11.69
C ILE A 313 22.94 -12.15 -13.01
N GLN A 314 21.83 -11.49 -13.28
CA GLN A 314 21.70 -10.54 -14.38
C GLN A 314 21.22 -9.19 -13.87
N ASN A 315 21.87 -8.11 -14.32
CA ASN A 315 21.47 -6.74 -14.02
C ASN A 315 20.50 -6.21 -15.09
N PHE A 316 19.42 -5.56 -14.64
CA PHE A 316 18.32 -5.10 -15.46
C PHE A 316 18.18 -3.59 -15.27
N ASP A 317 18.06 -2.85 -16.38
CA ASP A 317 17.61 -1.46 -16.33
C ASP A 317 16.08 -1.43 -16.25
N GLY A 318 15.55 -0.91 -15.13
CA GLY A 318 14.11 -0.81 -14.88
C GLY A 318 13.33 0.07 -15.86
N TYR A 319 13.99 0.80 -16.76
CA TYR A 319 13.34 1.59 -17.82
C TYR A 319 13.36 0.94 -19.20
N SER A 320 14.15 -0.11 -19.41
CA SER A 320 14.34 -0.78 -20.70
C SER A 320 13.42 -2.00 -20.86
N ILE A 321 12.14 -1.78 -21.19
CA ILE A 321 11.09 -2.83 -21.20
C ILE A 321 11.45 -4.00 -22.12
N LYS A 322 11.88 -3.71 -23.34
CA LYS A 322 12.18 -4.77 -24.34
C LYS A 322 13.35 -5.64 -23.89
N ALA A 323 14.39 -5.02 -23.34
CA ALA A 323 15.57 -5.70 -22.82
C ALA A 323 15.18 -6.60 -21.64
N MET A 324 14.48 -6.05 -20.64
CA MET A 324 14.02 -6.81 -19.47
C MET A 324 13.20 -8.04 -19.86
N LYS A 325 12.28 -7.91 -20.83
CA LYS A 325 11.48 -9.06 -21.31
C LYS A 325 12.37 -10.18 -21.86
N ASN A 326 13.39 -9.84 -22.65
CA ASN A 326 14.30 -10.84 -23.22
C ASN A 326 15.19 -11.46 -22.14
N GLN A 327 15.73 -10.66 -21.23
CA GLN A 327 16.53 -11.14 -20.09
C GLN A 327 15.71 -12.08 -19.18
N PHE A 328 14.43 -11.79 -18.92
CA PHE A 328 13.55 -12.71 -18.19
C PHE A 328 13.39 -14.05 -18.93
N LEU A 329 13.19 -14.03 -20.24
CA LEU A 329 13.09 -15.26 -21.04
C LEU A 329 14.39 -16.07 -20.97
N ASP A 330 15.54 -15.42 -21.01
CA ASP A 330 16.84 -16.07 -20.88
C ASP A 330 16.97 -16.75 -19.51
N LEU A 331 16.64 -16.03 -18.43
CA LEU A 331 16.67 -16.58 -17.06
C LEU A 331 15.68 -17.74 -16.86
N PHE A 332 14.52 -17.74 -17.52
CA PHE A 332 13.57 -18.87 -17.46
C PHE A 332 14.09 -20.14 -18.11
N ASN A 333 15.05 -20.05 -19.04
CA ASN A 333 15.67 -21.23 -19.66
C ASN A 333 16.78 -21.85 -18.80
N LEU A 334 17.24 -21.14 -17.78
CA LEU A 334 18.26 -21.61 -16.85
C LEU A 334 17.62 -22.42 -15.71
N LYS A 335 18.38 -23.40 -15.20
CA LYS A 335 18.02 -24.19 -14.02
C LYS A 335 18.72 -23.64 -12.78
N GLY A 336 18.15 -23.94 -11.62
CA GLY A 336 18.70 -23.56 -10.31
C GLY A 336 18.30 -22.15 -9.91
N ILE A 337 19.11 -21.49 -9.10
CA ILE A 337 18.82 -20.17 -8.58
C ILE A 337 19.27 -19.11 -9.60
N LYS A 338 18.39 -18.18 -9.90
CA LYS A 338 18.65 -17.03 -10.77
C LYS A 338 18.28 -15.76 -10.00
N VAL A 339 19.03 -14.69 -10.21
CA VAL A 339 18.75 -13.38 -9.65
C VAL A 339 18.67 -12.35 -10.77
N ALA A 340 17.50 -11.72 -10.91
CA ALA A 340 17.31 -10.53 -11.71
C ALA A 340 17.40 -9.31 -10.78
N LEU A 341 18.52 -8.59 -10.80
CA LEU A 341 18.67 -7.34 -10.08
C LEU A 341 18.18 -6.20 -10.98
N VAL A 342 17.00 -5.65 -10.68
CA VAL A 342 16.43 -4.52 -11.43
C VAL A 342 16.74 -3.22 -10.70
N GLN A 343 17.50 -2.35 -11.34
CA GLN A 343 17.91 -1.07 -10.77
C GLN A 343 17.19 0.09 -11.46
N ALA A 344 16.49 0.92 -10.69
CA ALA A 344 15.91 2.18 -11.15
C ALA A 344 15.41 3.02 -9.97
N GLU A 345 15.97 4.23 -9.79
CA GLU A 345 15.56 5.17 -8.74
C GLU A 345 14.04 5.38 -8.69
N CYS A 346 13.49 5.43 -7.47
CA CYS A 346 12.08 5.78 -7.26
C CYS A 346 11.70 7.06 -8.03
N ALA A 347 10.74 6.92 -8.95
CA ALA A 347 10.35 7.98 -9.86
C ALA A 347 9.88 9.27 -9.15
N LEU A 348 9.25 9.15 -7.98
CA LEU A 348 8.85 10.31 -7.17
C LEU A 348 10.05 11.06 -6.59
N GLN A 349 11.07 10.33 -6.11
CA GLN A 349 12.29 10.94 -5.58
C GLN A 349 13.13 11.55 -6.71
N LYS A 350 13.24 10.84 -7.83
CA LYS A 350 13.88 11.35 -9.05
C LYS A 350 13.23 12.66 -9.51
N LYS A 351 11.88 12.71 -9.55
CA LYS A 351 11.14 13.93 -9.88
C LYS A 351 11.44 15.05 -8.89
N ARG A 352 11.25 14.82 -7.58
CA ARG A 352 11.52 15.82 -6.53
C ARG A 352 12.92 16.40 -6.62
N ARG A 353 13.93 15.55 -6.83
CA ARG A 353 15.32 15.95 -6.96
C ARG A 353 15.56 16.80 -8.21
N LYS A 354 14.97 16.43 -9.35
CA LYS A 354 15.03 17.19 -10.60
C LYS A 354 14.28 18.52 -10.51
N ASP A 355 13.11 18.55 -9.86
CA ASP A 355 12.31 19.77 -9.63
C ASP A 355 13.04 20.75 -8.69
N SER A 356 13.69 20.24 -7.64
CA SER A 356 14.54 21.08 -6.77
C SER A 356 15.75 21.63 -7.52
N LEU A 357 16.37 20.82 -8.39
CA LEU A 357 17.49 21.27 -9.21
C LEU A 357 17.05 22.30 -10.27
N SER A 358 15.89 22.13 -10.89
CA SER A 358 15.39 23.07 -11.92
C SER A 358 15.01 24.44 -11.34
N LYS A 359 14.62 24.52 -10.06
CA LYS A 359 14.46 25.79 -9.34
C LYS A 359 15.79 26.54 -9.15
N LEU A 360 16.90 25.81 -9.05
CA LEU A 360 18.24 26.38 -8.91
C LEU A 360 18.88 26.67 -10.28
N LEU A 361 18.64 25.79 -11.26
CA LEU A 361 19.19 25.83 -12.60
C LEU A 361 18.06 25.53 -13.62
N PRO A 362 17.30 26.57 -14.04
CA PRO A 362 16.19 26.39 -14.97
C PRO A 362 16.70 25.83 -16.29
N ASN A 363 16.17 24.68 -16.72
CA ASN A 363 16.43 24.14 -18.04
C ASN A 363 15.37 24.69 -19.03
N PRO A 364 15.75 25.51 -20.02
CA PRO A 364 14.80 26.04 -21.00
C PRO A 364 14.24 24.96 -21.93
N ASN A 365 14.89 23.81 -22.05
CA ASN A 365 14.52 22.74 -22.97
C ASN A 365 13.65 21.67 -22.31
N SER A 366 12.51 22.08 -21.75
CA SER A 366 11.53 21.10 -21.23
C SER A 366 10.98 20.24 -22.37
N THR A 367 11.02 18.92 -22.20
CA THR A 367 10.48 17.95 -23.15
C THR A 367 9.19 17.34 -22.60
N PHE A 368 8.19 17.21 -23.47
CA PHE A 368 6.91 16.59 -23.15
C PHE A 368 6.61 15.49 -24.15
N LEU A 369 5.75 14.56 -23.75
CA LEU A 369 5.30 13.48 -24.61
C LEU A 369 3.89 13.81 -25.12
N LYS A 370 3.65 13.56 -26.41
CA LYS A 370 2.34 13.75 -27.04
C LYS A 370 1.93 12.49 -27.80
N ILE A 371 0.64 12.15 -27.70
CA ILE A 371 0.01 11.13 -28.55
C ILE A 371 -0.42 11.80 -29.86
N THR A 372 -0.02 11.25 -31.00
CA THR A 372 -0.34 11.75 -32.34
C THR A 372 -1.65 11.17 -32.88
N GLU A 373 -2.06 11.65 -34.05
CA GLU A 373 -3.24 11.15 -34.76
C GLU A 373 -3.06 9.71 -35.28
N ASP A 374 -1.82 9.20 -35.33
CA ASP A 374 -1.50 7.81 -35.70
C ASP A 374 -1.97 6.79 -34.63
N CYS A 375 -2.50 7.27 -33.50
CA CYS A 375 -2.96 6.43 -32.41
C CYS A 375 -4.21 5.62 -32.83
N THR A 376 -4.04 4.30 -32.87
CA THR A 376 -5.10 3.34 -33.22
C THR A 376 -5.98 2.92 -32.03
N LYS A 377 -5.75 3.50 -30.84
CA LYS A 377 -6.37 3.07 -29.57
C LYS A 377 -6.25 1.56 -29.31
N CYS A 378 -5.07 1.00 -29.56
CA CYS A 378 -4.78 -0.43 -29.33
C CYS A 378 -4.74 -0.84 -27.85
N ASN A 379 -5.00 0.06 -26.91
CA ASN A 379 -5.10 -0.19 -25.47
C ASN A 379 -3.81 -0.59 -24.74
N GLU A 380 -2.70 -0.81 -25.45
CA GLU A 380 -1.45 -1.32 -24.85
C GLU A 380 -0.87 -0.37 -23.79
N CYS A 381 -0.72 0.92 -24.10
CA CYS A 381 -0.07 1.88 -23.20
C CYS A 381 -0.93 2.27 -21.97
N ILE A 382 -2.25 2.30 -22.14
CA ILE A 382 -3.19 2.74 -21.10
C ILE A 382 -3.71 1.57 -20.26
N TYR A 383 -4.08 0.44 -20.86
CA TYR A 383 -4.71 -0.68 -20.15
C TYR A 383 -3.79 -1.85 -19.89
N VAL A 384 -2.72 -2.08 -20.68
CA VAL A 384 -1.79 -3.20 -20.44
C VAL A 384 -0.55 -2.75 -19.66
N LEU A 385 0.09 -1.66 -20.09
CA LEU A 385 1.14 -0.99 -19.32
C LEU A 385 0.55 -0.20 -18.13
N GLY A 386 -0.73 0.19 -18.17
CA GLY A 386 -1.38 0.84 -17.04
C GLY A 386 -0.81 2.22 -16.70
N CYS A 387 -0.42 3.03 -17.70
CA CYS A 387 0.15 4.36 -17.44
C CYS A 387 -0.91 5.36 -16.96
N THR A 388 -0.80 5.82 -15.71
CA THR A 388 -1.75 6.75 -15.07
C THR A 388 -1.66 8.20 -15.58
N ALA A 389 -0.67 8.50 -16.43
CA ALA A 389 -0.54 9.77 -17.13
C ALA A 389 -1.21 9.76 -18.50
N ILE A 390 -1.71 8.62 -19.00
CA ILE A 390 -2.50 8.55 -20.24
C ILE A 390 -3.97 8.49 -19.84
N VAL A 391 -4.76 9.41 -20.35
CA VAL A 391 -6.20 9.52 -20.05
C VAL A 391 -7.01 9.55 -21.35
N GLU A 392 -8.28 9.20 -21.24
CA GLU A 392 -9.22 9.34 -22.34
C GLU A 392 -9.98 10.67 -22.24
N GLN A 393 -9.94 11.46 -23.31
CA GLN A 393 -10.68 12.72 -23.45
C GLN A 393 -11.34 12.74 -24.82
N GLU A 394 -12.66 12.97 -24.85
CA GLU A 394 -13.44 13.06 -26.11
C GLU A 394 -13.23 11.87 -27.06
N GLY A 395 -13.06 10.67 -26.49
CA GLY A 395 -12.81 9.44 -27.25
C GLY A 395 -11.40 9.30 -27.83
N LYS A 396 -10.46 10.18 -27.50
CA LYS A 396 -9.03 10.10 -27.86
C LYS A 396 -8.15 9.89 -26.62
N TYR A 397 -6.99 9.27 -26.81
CA TYR A 397 -5.98 9.18 -25.75
C TYR A 397 -5.06 10.39 -25.77
N VAL A 398 -4.88 10.99 -24.60
CA VAL A 398 -4.03 12.16 -24.39
C VAL A 398 -3.13 11.93 -23.18
N ILE A 399 -1.96 12.59 -23.18
CA ILE A 399 -1.03 12.56 -22.06
C ILE A 399 -1.32 13.75 -21.14
N ASP A 400 -1.65 13.46 -19.88
CA ASP A 400 -1.76 14.44 -18.82
C ASP A 400 -0.36 14.87 -18.37
N ASN A 401 0.10 16.02 -18.87
CA ASN A 401 1.40 16.59 -18.58
C ASN A 401 1.57 17.03 -17.12
N SER A 402 0.50 17.16 -16.34
CA SER A 402 0.62 17.44 -14.90
C SER A 402 1.16 16.22 -14.13
N ARG A 403 0.91 15.02 -14.65
CA ARG A 403 1.31 13.74 -14.05
C ARG A 403 2.53 13.13 -14.74
N CYS A 404 2.64 13.29 -16.05
CA CYS A 404 3.71 12.73 -16.85
C CYS A 404 5.08 13.20 -16.35
N LEU A 405 6.07 12.30 -16.38
CA LEU A 405 7.45 12.62 -16.03
C LEU A 405 8.32 13.01 -17.23
N GLY A 406 7.72 13.11 -18.43
CA GLY A 406 8.43 13.48 -19.66
C GLY A 406 9.64 12.57 -19.92
N GLU A 407 10.79 13.19 -20.23
CA GLU A 407 12.07 12.51 -20.47
C GLU A 407 12.55 11.60 -19.33
N LEU A 408 12.06 11.75 -18.10
CA LEU A 408 12.49 10.88 -17.00
C LEU A 408 11.91 9.46 -17.12
N CYS A 409 10.90 9.25 -17.96
CA CYS A 409 10.27 7.96 -18.26
C CYS A 409 9.78 7.90 -19.71
N LEU A 410 10.48 7.13 -20.55
CA LEU A 410 10.16 6.97 -21.98
C LEU A 410 9.45 5.65 -22.31
N SER A 411 9.01 4.92 -21.29
CA SER A 411 8.49 3.55 -21.41
C SER A 411 7.26 3.43 -22.33
N CYS A 412 6.44 4.47 -22.45
CA CYS A 412 5.31 4.46 -23.38
C CYS A 412 5.74 4.46 -24.86
N LEU A 413 6.92 5.01 -25.20
CA LEU A 413 7.50 4.94 -26.54
C LEU A 413 7.85 3.50 -26.91
N GLU A 414 8.43 2.74 -25.97
CA GLU A 414 8.81 1.34 -26.21
C GLU A 414 7.62 0.41 -26.45
N VAL A 415 6.49 0.65 -25.79
CA VAL A 415 5.29 -0.19 -25.92
C VAL A 415 4.41 0.19 -27.11
N CYS A 416 4.55 1.41 -27.65
CA CYS A 416 3.73 1.87 -28.77
C CYS A 416 4.20 1.27 -30.10
N ALA A 417 3.56 0.17 -30.53
CA ALA A 417 3.87 -0.49 -31.81
C ALA A 417 3.61 0.39 -33.05
N PHE A 418 2.79 1.43 -32.92
CA PHE A 418 2.41 2.35 -34.00
C PHE A 418 3.25 3.62 -34.05
N SER A 419 4.22 3.78 -33.13
CA SER A 419 5.03 5.00 -33.00
C SER A 419 4.19 6.28 -32.88
N ALA A 420 2.97 6.17 -32.33
CA ALA A 420 2.00 7.24 -32.17
C ALA A 420 2.27 8.13 -30.93
N ILE A 421 3.44 8.00 -30.31
CA ILE A 421 3.87 8.83 -29.17
C ILE A 421 5.19 9.49 -29.55
N GLN A 422 5.28 10.80 -29.40
CA GLN A 422 6.43 11.60 -29.81
C GLN A 422 6.93 12.48 -28.67
N ILE A 423 8.24 12.75 -28.69
CA ILE A 423 8.89 13.73 -27.81
C ILE A 423 8.79 15.10 -28.48
N ILE A 424 8.21 16.07 -27.78
CA ILE A 424 8.11 17.47 -28.20
C ILE A 424 9.03 18.30 -27.32
N LYS A 425 9.91 19.07 -27.94
CA LYS A 425 10.69 20.10 -27.25
C LYS A 425 9.89 21.39 -27.18
N ASN A 426 9.83 22.00 -26.00
CA ASN A 426 9.42 23.38 -25.88
C ASN A 426 10.59 24.26 -26.31
N SER A 427 10.55 24.82 -27.52
CA SER A 427 11.44 25.91 -27.92
C SER A 427 10.77 27.23 -27.53
N THR A 428 11.54 28.17 -26.98
CA THR A 428 11.08 29.55 -26.72
C THR A 428 10.89 30.38 -27.99
N GLU A 429 11.08 29.78 -29.16
CA GLU A 429 10.77 30.33 -30.48
C GLU A 429 9.71 29.42 -31.11
N ASP A 430 8.77 30.01 -31.83
CA ASP A 430 7.50 29.48 -32.37
C ASP A 430 7.62 28.30 -33.38
N ASN A 431 8.55 27.37 -33.18
CA ASN A 431 8.77 26.18 -33.98
C ASN A 431 9.05 24.96 -33.09
N SER A 432 8.00 24.28 -32.63
CA SER A 432 8.14 22.98 -31.95
C SER A 432 8.76 21.94 -32.90
N GLU A 433 10.02 21.56 -32.67
CA GLU A 433 10.66 20.47 -33.40
C GLU A 433 10.24 19.10 -32.86
N VAL A 434 9.72 18.25 -33.75
CA VAL A 434 9.40 16.84 -33.46
C VAL A 434 10.69 16.03 -33.57
N ILE A 435 11.09 15.36 -32.49
CA ILE A 435 12.17 14.38 -32.53
C ILE A 435 11.55 13.01 -32.77
N THR A 436 11.68 12.51 -34.00
CA THR A 436 11.31 11.13 -34.33
C THR A 436 12.38 10.18 -33.80
N HIS A 437 11.97 9.20 -33.00
CA HIS A 437 12.86 8.16 -32.49
C HIS A 437 13.13 7.14 -33.61
N ASP A 438 14.40 6.93 -33.97
CA ASP A 438 14.79 5.95 -34.99
C ASP A 438 14.51 4.52 -34.51
N LYS A 439 14.06 3.65 -35.41
CA LYS A 439 13.50 2.31 -35.13
C LYS A 439 14.56 1.24 -34.78
N ASN A 440 15.83 1.60 -34.73
CA ASN A 440 16.97 0.66 -34.67
C ASN A 440 17.78 0.69 -33.35
N LEU A 441 17.16 1.01 -32.21
CA LEU A 441 17.75 0.85 -30.88
C LEU A 441 16.94 -0.11 -30.00
#